data_AF-A0A369JFB4-F1
#
_entry.id   AF-A0A369JFB4-F1
#
_cell.length_a   1.000
_cell.length_b   1.000
_cell.length_c   1.000
_cell.angle_alpha   90.00
_cell.angle_beta   90.00
_cell.angle_gamma   90.00
#
_symmetry.space_group_name_H-M   'P 1'
#
loop_
_entity.id
_entity.type
_entity.pdbx_description
1 polymer ?
#
loop_
_entity_poly.entity_id
_entity_poly.type
_entity_poly.pdbx_seq_one_letter_code
_entity_poly.pdbx_strand_id
1 'polypeptide(L)'
;MDSAEFHAAVYDTVRLIPPCRVTSYGHIAKLIGMPRHSRHVGQALKFLSPETNPPVPWHRVIGASGVISSRGPGTQGAQRQMNALTAEGVEVTVGRSGDMRIDLGRFGWFPAPGQVQGGGGAPGDSESGSEDGSQPASVNPSPNTTTSSTEQ
;
A
#
# COMPACT_ATOMS: atom_id res chain seq x y z
N MET A 1 2.38 19.82 17.87
CA MET A 1 3.40 19.09 17.12
C MET A 1 4.50 20.05 16.75
N ASP A 2 5.61 19.97 17.47
CA ASP A 2 6.85 20.67 17.11
C ASP A 2 7.48 20.05 15.85
N SER A 3 8.44 20.73 15.24
CA SER A 3 9.10 20.28 14.01
C SER A 3 9.74 18.88 14.15
N ALA A 4 10.32 18.58 15.31
CA ALA A 4 10.91 17.28 15.60
C ALA A 4 9.86 16.16 15.67
N GLU A 5 8.71 16.42 16.32
CA GLU A 5 7.60 15.48 16.43
C GLU A 5 6.98 15.24 15.04
N PHE A 6 6.87 16.29 14.21
CA PHE A 6 6.44 16.17 12.82
C PHE A 6 7.37 15.29 11.98
N HIS A 7 8.69 15.49 12.08
CA HIS A 7 9.66 14.66 11.38
C HIS A 7 9.57 13.19 11.82
N ALA A 8 9.47 12.93 13.13
CA ALA A 8 9.31 11.58 13.66
C ALA A 8 8.04 10.91 13.10
N ALA A 9 6.89 11.58 13.14
CA ALA A 9 5.63 11.06 12.60
C ALA A 9 5.71 10.77 11.09
N VAL A 10 6.39 11.62 10.32
CA VAL A 10 6.66 11.39 8.89
C VAL A 10 7.50 10.12 8.72
N TYR A 11 8.59 9.97 9.46
CA TYR A 11 9.49 8.82 9.34
C TYR A 11 8.80 7.52 9.71
N ASP A 12 8.00 7.51 10.78
CA ASP A 12 7.22 6.34 11.18
C ASP A 12 6.18 5.96 10.13
N THR A 13 5.48 6.94 9.56
CA THR A 13 4.52 6.69 8.48
C THR A 13 5.19 6.12 7.23
N VAL A 14 6.39 6.60 6.88
CA VAL A 14 7.14 6.12 5.71
C VAL A 14 7.63 4.69 5.91
N ARG A 15 7.95 4.29 7.14
CA ARG A 15 8.34 2.91 7.48
C ARG A 15 7.20 1.91 7.33
N LEU A 16 5.94 2.36 7.44
CA LEU A 16 4.76 1.52 7.24
C LEU A 16 4.51 1.15 5.78
N ILE A 17 5.15 1.85 4.83
CA ILE A 17 4.95 1.59 3.40
C ILE A 17 5.55 0.20 3.11
N PRO A 18 4.75 -0.77 2.62
CA PRO A 18 5.26 -2.09 2.27
C PRO A 18 6.28 -2.03 1.12
N PRO A 19 7.17 -3.03 0.99
CA PRO A 19 8.06 -3.14 -0.16
C PRO A 19 7.26 -3.23 -1.46
N CYS A 20 7.89 -2.84 -2.57
CA CYS A 20 7.27 -2.86 -3.90
C CYS A 20 6.08 -1.89 -4.05
N ARG A 21 5.87 -1.00 -3.08
CA ARG A 21 4.76 -0.04 -3.08
C ARG A 21 5.27 1.38 -2.87
N VAL A 22 4.53 2.33 -3.40
CA VAL A 22 4.85 3.75 -3.37
C VAL A 22 3.68 4.56 -2.84
N THR A 23 3.96 5.69 -2.22
CA THR A 23 2.94 6.64 -1.76
C THR A 23 3.30 8.06 -2.18
N SER A 24 2.37 9.00 -1.96
CA SER A 24 2.61 10.41 -2.28
C SER A 24 2.89 11.25 -1.04
N TYR A 25 3.67 12.33 -1.20
CA TYR A 25 3.90 13.31 -0.12
C TYR A 25 2.59 13.84 0.48
N GLY A 26 1.58 14.04 -0.37
CA GLY A 26 0.25 14.47 0.07
C GLY A 26 -0.48 13.40 0.86
N HIS A 27 -0.28 12.13 0.56
CA HIS A 27 -0.90 11.04 1.31
C HIS A 27 -0.27 10.86 2.68
N ILE A 28 1.06 10.91 2.79
CA ILE A 28 1.73 10.89 4.10
C ILE A 28 1.23 12.04 4.98
N ALA A 29 1.12 13.25 4.40
CA ALA A 29 0.59 14.41 5.10
C ALA A 29 -0.86 14.18 5.59
N LYS A 30 -1.70 13.46 4.83
CA LYS A 30 -3.04 13.07 5.26
C LYS A 30 -3.01 12.04 6.40
N LEU A 31 -2.12 11.04 6.34
CA LEU A 31 -2.01 9.98 7.33
C LEU A 31 -1.62 10.52 8.72
N ILE A 32 -0.74 11.53 8.77
CA ILE A 32 -0.35 12.20 10.01
C ILE A 32 -1.35 13.29 10.46
N GLY A 33 -2.51 13.41 9.81
CA GLY A 33 -3.54 14.41 10.15
C GLY A 33 -3.23 15.84 9.69
N MET A 34 -2.24 16.04 8.82
CA MET A 34 -1.78 17.35 8.34
C MET A 34 -1.84 17.50 6.81
N PRO A 35 -3.02 17.40 6.17
CA PRO A 35 -3.15 17.31 4.71
C PRO A 35 -2.53 18.47 3.91
N ARG A 36 -2.34 19.64 4.53
CA ARG A 36 -1.76 20.84 3.90
C ARG A 36 -0.22 20.88 3.95
N HIS A 37 0.42 19.90 4.58
CA HIS A 37 1.87 19.89 4.87
C HIS A 37 2.70 19.02 3.93
N SER A 38 2.22 18.68 2.73
CA SER A 38 2.94 17.85 1.75
C SER A 38 4.34 18.36 1.40
N ARG A 39 4.53 19.67 1.30
CA ARG A 39 5.87 20.29 1.09
C ARG A 39 6.79 20.10 2.29
N HIS A 40 6.27 20.11 3.51
CA HIS A 40 7.06 19.90 4.73
C HIS A 40 7.49 18.44 4.85
N VAL A 41 6.65 17.48 4.42
CA VAL A 41 7.05 16.06 4.31
C VAL A 41 8.28 15.91 3.40
N GLY A 42 8.27 16.57 2.24
CA GLY A 42 9.43 16.57 1.33
C GLY A 42 10.69 17.18 1.95
N GLN A 43 10.55 18.24 2.75
CA GLN A 43 11.67 18.83 3.51
C GLN A 43 12.19 17.88 4.59
N ALA A 44 11.30 17.25 5.37
CA ALA A 44 11.66 16.29 6.40
C ALA A 44 12.48 15.12 5.85
N LEU A 45 12.09 14.59 4.67
CA LEU A 45 12.83 13.53 3.98
C LEU A 45 14.15 14.02 3.38
N LYS A 46 14.26 15.30 3.01
CA LYS A 46 15.52 15.89 2.54
C LYS A 46 16.55 16.04 3.66
N PHE A 47 16.10 16.31 4.89
CA PHE A 47 16.95 16.44 6.08
C PHE A 47 17.22 15.10 6.79
N LEU A 48 16.83 13.98 6.18
CA LEU A 48 17.05 12.66 6.77
C LEU A 48 18.56 12.38 6.90
N SER A 49 19.05 12.22 8.12
CA SER A 49 20.41 11.77 8.37
C SER A 49 20.56 10.27 8.05
N PRO A 50 21.67 9.84 7.41
CA PRO A 50 21.92 8.42 7.12
C PRO A 50 22.07 7.57 8.40
N GLU A 51 22.32 8.19 9.55
CA GLU A 51 22.41 7.54 10.87
C GLU A 51 21.03 7.22 11.50
N THR A 52 19.94 7.57 10.82
CA THR A 52 18.59 7.31 11.32
C THR A 52 18.31 5.80 11.37
N ASN A 53 18.13 5.26 12.58
CA ASN A 53 17.80 3.85 12.82
C ASN A 53 16.39 3.73 13.43
N PRO A 54 15.47 2.92 12.86
CA PRO A 54 15.61 2.11 11.65
C PRO A 54 15.61 2.96 10.36
N PRO A 55 16.27 2.46 9.28
CA PRO A 55 16.39 3.17 8.02
C PRO A 55 15.02 3.51 7.44
N VAL A 56 14.88 4.72 6.90
CA VAL A 56 13.62 5.21 6.33
C VAL A 56 13.65 5.02 4.81
N PRO A 57 12.69 4.26 4.22
CA PRO A 57 12.64 4.00 2.77
C PRO A 57 12.09 5.22 2.00
N TRP A 58 12.85 6.31 2.02
CA TRP A 58 12.46 7.59 1.42
C TRP A 58 12.19 7.48 -0.09
N HIS A 59 12.78 6.49 -0.79
CA HIS A 59 12.58 6.27 -2.23
C HIS A 59 11.15 5.85 -2.58
N ARG A 60 10.38 5.30 -1.63
CA ARG A 60 8.96 4.94 -1.81
C ARG A 60 8.02 6.14 -1.85
N VAL A 61 8.52 7.36 -1.59
CA VAL A 61 7.71 8.59 -1.57
C VAL A 61 7.91 9.40 -2.85
N ILE A 62 6.83 9.61 -3.60
CA ILE A 62 6.84 10.31 -4.90
C ILE A 62 5.81 11.44 -4.99
N GLY A 63 5.84 12.19 -6.09
CA GLY A 63 4.83 13.20 -6.39
C GLY A 63 3.44 12.59 -6.62
N ALA A 64 2.38 13.36 -6.35
CA ALA A 64 1.00 12.91 -6.57
C ALA A 64 0.68 12.62 -8.06
N SER A 65 1.48 13.14 -8.99
CA SER A 65 1.40 12.85 -10.43
C SER A 65 2.03 11.51 -10.85
N GLY A 66 2.60 10.77 -9.89
CA GLY A 66 3.37 9.55 -10.14
C GLY A 66 4.76 9.84 -10.73
N VAL A 67 5.19 11.10 -10.82
CA VAL A 67 6.49 11.49 -11.39
C VAL A 67 7.57 11.45 -10.32
N ILE A 68 8.71 10.83 -10.64
CA ILE A 68 9.94 10.92 -9.83
C ILE A 68 10.56 12.28 -10.10
N SER A 69 10.46 13.21 -9.14
CA SER A 69 11.05 14.55 -9.30
C SER A 69 12.57 14.50 -9.30
N SER A 70 13.19 15.03 -10.34
CA SER A 70 14.61 15.37 -10.34
C SER A 70 14.89 16.44 -9.29
N ARG A 71 15.70 16.10 -8.28
CA ARG A 71 16.13 17.03 -7.21
C ARG A 71 17.25 17.98 -7.70
N GLY A 72 17.04 18.59 -8.87
CA GLY A 72 17.94 19.59 -9.48
C GLY A 72 18.78 19.06 -10.65
N PRO A 73 19.24 19.95 -11.56
CA PRO A 73 20.09 19.58 -12.69
C PRO A 73 21.41 18.94 -12.21
N GLY A 74 21.84 17.85 -12.84
CA GLY A 74 23.09 17.15 -12.50
C GLY A 74 23.05 16.30 -11.23
N THR A 75 21.90 16.18 -10.56
CA THR A 75 21.77 15.35 -9.36
C THR A 75 21.37 13.91 -9.72
N GLN A 76 22.11 12.93 -9.21
CA GLN A 76 21.77 11.50 -9.34
C GLN A 76 20.57 11.09 -8.46
N GLY A 77 19.82 12.05 -7.91
CA GLY A 77 18.76 11.81 -6.93
C GLY A 77 17.56 11.05 -7.52
N ALA A 78 17.15 11.39 -8.75
CA ALA A 78 16.10 10.67 -9.47
C ALA A 78 16.56 9.26 -9.86
N GLN A 79 17.78 9.13 -10.37
CA GLN A 79 18.34 7.83 -10.77
C GLN A 79 18.49 6.88 -9.58
N ARG A 80 18.97 7.36 -8.42
CA ARG A 80 19.07 6.56 -7.19
C ARG A 80 17.69 6.08 -6.73
N GLN A 81 16.70 6.96 -6.80
CA GLN A 81 15.32 6.63 -6.43
C GLN A 81 14.74 5.58 -7.37
N MET A 82 14.93 5.76 -8.68
CA MET A 82 14.55 4.76 -9.69
C MET A 82 15.23 3.42 -9.43
N ASN A 83 16.55 3.38 -9.25
CA ASN A 83 17.29 2.15 -9.02
C ASN A 83 16.80 1.42 -7.77
N ALA A 84 16.55 2.14 -6.67
CA ALA A 84 16.02 1.56 -5.43
C ALA A 84 14.61 0.98 -5.63
N LEU A 85 13.76 1.66 -6.38
CA LEU A 85 12.40 1.20 -6.68
C LEU A 85 12.39 -0.02 -7.60
N THR A 86 13.23 -0.01 -8.63
CA THR A 86 13.39 -1.14 -9.56
C THR A 86 14.01 -2.35 -8.86
N ALA A 87 14.92 -2.15 -7.91
CA ALA A 87 15.44 -3.23 -7.06
C ALA A 87 14.37 -3.87 -6.18
N GLU A 88 13.32 -3.12 -5.83
CA GLU A 88 12.12 -3.65 -5.17
C GLU A 88 11.09 -4.23 -6.17
N GLY A 89 11.31 -4.18 -7.48
CA GLY A 89 10.34 -4.67 -8.46
C GLY A 89 9.23 -3.66 -8.82
N VAL A 90 9.42 -2.37 -8.51
CA VAL A 90 8.52 -1.30 -8.98
C VAL A 90 8.89 -0.93 -10.41
N GLU A 91 7.91 -0.96 -11.31
CA GLU A 91 8.08 -0.62 -12.71
C GLU A 91 8.06 0.90 -12.89
N VAL A 92 9.13 1.44 -13.50
CA VAL A 92 9.29 2.87 -13.77
C VAL A 92 9.24 3.09 -15.27
N THR A 93 8.23 3.81 -15.75
CA THR A 93 8.07 4.17 -17.15
C THR A 93 8.79 5.48 -17.43
N VAL A 94 9.71 5.48 -18.39
CA VAL A 94 10.39 6.71 -18.85
C VAL A 94 9.63 7.27 -20.05
N GLY A 95 9.10 8.49 -19.91
CA GLY A 95 8.41 9.20 -20.98
C GLY A 95 9.36 9.74 -22.04
N ARG A 96 8.82 10.14 -23.20
CA ARG A 96 9.58 10.71 -24.32
C ARG A 96 10.38 11.98 -23.95
N SER A 97 9.92 12.71 -22.95
CA SER A 97 10.57 13.92 -22.42
C SER A 97 11.67 13.63 -21.39
N GLY A 98 11.91 12.35 -21.05
CA GLY A 98 12.84 11.94 -19.99
C GLY A 98 12.22 11.90 -18.59
N ASP A 99 10.92 12.18 -18.46
CA ASP A 99 10.22 12.09 -17.18
C ASP A 99 10.04 10.63 -16.75
N MET A 100 10.51 10.29 -15.56
CA MET A 100 10.32 8.97 -14.95
C MET A 100 9.00 8.95 -14.17
N ARG A 101 8.13 8.00 -14.50
CA ARG A 101 6.77 7.89 -13.95
C ARG A 101 6.51 6.49 -13.41
N ILE A 102 5.67 6.42 -12.39
CA ILE A 102 5.23 5.18 -11.75
C ILE A 102 3.72 5.15 -11.77
N ASP A 103 3.18 3.98 -12.10
CA ASP A 103 1.75 3.74 -12.02
C ASP A 103 1.30 3.63 -10.55
N LEU A 104 0.72 4.72 -10.06
CA LEU A 104 0.13 4.80 -8.72
C LEU A 104 -1.11 3.92 -8.55
N GLY A 105 -1.78 3.49 -9.63
CA GLY A 105 -2.88 2.53 -9.55
C GLY A 105 -2.36 1.12 -9.22
N ARG A 106 -1.24 0.73 -9.83
CA ARG A 106 -0.63 -0.59 -9.65
C ARG A 106 0.23 -0.69 -8.39
N PHE A 107 1.09 0.30 -8.15
CA PHE A 107 2.06 0.28 -7.06
C PHE A 107 1.67 1.19 -5.88
N GLY A 108 0.55 1.91 -5.96
CA GLY A 108 0.11 2.83 -4.92
C GLY A 108 -0.22 2.14 -3.60
N TRP A 109 0.18 2.79 -2.51
CA TRP A 109 -0.22 2.48 -1.15
C TRP A 109 -0.91 3.71 -0.56
N PHE A 110 -2.24 3.65 -0.55
CA PHE A 110 -3.13 4.73 -0.14
C PHE A 110 -4.17 4.26 0.89
N PRO A 111 -3.77 3.77 2.07
CA PRO A 111 -4.71 3.38 3.11
C PRO A 111 -5.49 4.59 3.64
N ALA A 112 -6.70 4.34 4.14
CA ALA A 112 -7.46 5.37 4.84
C ALA A 112 -6.79 5.75 6.17
N PRO A 113 -6.84 7.03 6.58
CA PRO A 113 -6.39 7.44 7.92
C PRO A 113 -7.10 6.60 8.99
N GLY A 114 -6.34 5.93 9.86
CA GLY A 114 -6.88 5.03 10.89
C GLY A 114 -6.85 3.53 10.55
N GLN A 115 -6.63 3.13 9.29
CA GLN A 115 -6.42 1.71 8.91
C GLN A 115 -4.95 1.27 9.00
N VAL A 116 -4.03 2.21 9.13
CA VAL A 116 -2.61 1.97 9.36
C VAL A 116 -2.34 1.81 10.86
N GLN A 117 -2.74 0.67 11.44
CA GLN A 117 -2.14 0.18 12.67
C GLN A 117 -1.06 -0.83 12.30
N GLY A 118 0.17 -0.61 12.79
CA GLY A 118 1.28 -1.51 12.56
C GLY A 118 1.00 -2.90 13.13
N GLY A 119 0.62 -3.84 12.26
CA GLY A 119 0.33 -5.22 12.64
C GLY A 119 -0.30 -5.95 11.46
N GLY A 120 0.31 -7.08 11.07
CA GLY A 120 -0.01 -7.81 9.84
C GLY A 120 -1.49 -8.14 9.63
N GLY A 121 -1.92 -8.04 8.38
CA GLY A 121 -3.23 -8.46 7.94
C GLY A 121 -3.31 -8.29 6.42
N ALA A 122 -2.93 -9.35 5.70
CA ALA A 122 -3.30 -9.48 4.30
C ALA A 122 -4.83 -9.36 4.20
N PRO A 123 -5.39 -8.58 3.26
CA PRO A 123 -6.79 -8.74 2.92
C PRO A 123 -6.92 -10.10 2.24
N GLY A 124 -7.42 -11.06 3.02
CA GLY A 124 -7.89 -12.35 2.54
C GLY A 124 -8.95 -12.15 1.46
N ASP A 125 -8.85 -13.03 0.49
CA ASP A 125 -9.57 -13.10 -0.77
C ASP A 125 -11.08 -12.82 -0.62
N SER A 126 -11.56 -11.82 -1.36
CA SER A 126 -12.98 -11.70 -1.69
C SER A 126 -13.33 -12.77 -2.72
N GLU A 127 -13.52 -14.01 -2.26
CA GLU A 127 -14.22 -15.04 -3.03
C GLU A 127 -15.73 -14.83 -2.85
N SER A 128 -16.31 -13.98 -3.72
CA SER A 128 -17.76 -13.93 -3.90
C SER A 128 -18.20 -15.18 -4.67
N GLY A 129 -18.37 -16.28 -3.92
CA GLY A 129 -19.08 -17.47 -4.37
C GLY A 129 -20.56 -17.15 -4.56
N SER A 130 -20.99 -17.19 -5.82
CA SER A 130 -22.39 -17.25 -6.22
C SER A 130 -23.01 -18.58 -5.78
N GLU A 131 -23.99 -18.52 -4.89
CA GLU A 131 -24.86 -19.67 -4.59
C GLU A 131 -26.28 -19.39 -5.09
N ASP A 132 -26.57 -19.97 -6.24
CA ASP A 132 -27.90 -20.18 -6.80
C ASP A 132 -28.65 -21.15 -5.89
N GLY A 133 -29.54 -20.61 -5.06
CA GLY A 133 -30.39 -21.37 -4.15
C GLY A 133 -31.77 -21.65 -4.75
N SER A 134 -31.81 -22.44 -5.82
CA SER A 134 -33.05 -23.09 -6.26
C SER A 134 -33.62 -23.99 -5.15
N GLN A 135 -34.95 -23.91 -4.96
CA GLN A 135 -35.75 -24.63 -3.95
C GLN A 135 -35.55 -26.17 -4.01
N PRO A 136 -35.91 -26.90 -2.93
CA PRO A 136 -37.15 -27.67 -3.08
C PRO A 136 -38.04 -27.82 -1.83
N ALA A 137 -39.35 -27.68 -2.10
CA ALA A 137 -40.47 -28.56 -1.76
C ALA A 137 -40.52 -29.33 -0.42
N SER A 138 -41.55 -28.96 0.36
CA SER A 138 -42.58 -29.81 0.96
C SER A 138 -42.19 -31.14 1.62
N VAL A 139 -42.41 -31.16 2.93
CA VAL A 139 -42.28 -32.30 3.84
C VAL A 139 -43.63 -32.99 4.07
N ASN A 140 -43.56 -34.33 4.16
CA ASN A 140 -44.42 -35.29 4.89
C ASN A 140 -45.68 -35.87 4.20
N PRO A 141 -46.17 -37.07 4.64
CA PRO A 141 -45.49 -38.37 4.59
C PRO A 141 -46.44 -39.51 4.14
N SER A 142 -45.94 -40.72 3.87
CA SER A 142 -46.70 -41.96 4.11
C SER A 142 -45.77 -43.18 4.21
N PRO A 143 -46.05 -44.12 5.13
CA PRO A 143 -45.22 -45.29 5.40
C PRO A 143 -45.73 -46.52 4.64
N ASN A 144 -44.82 -47.41 4.23
CA ASN A 144 -45.14 -48.84 4.33
C ASN A 144 -43.93 -49.79 4.21
N THR A 145 -43.84 -50.66 5.21
CA THR A 145 -43.61 -52.12 5.15
C THR A 145 -42.27 -52.71 4.67
N THR A 146 -41.72 -53.54 5.58
CA THR A 146 -41.38 -54.97 5.33
C THR A 146 -39.96 -55.30 4.85
N THR A 147 -39.15 -55.76 5.82
CA THR A 147 -38.55 -57.12 5.85
C THR A 147 -37.07 -57.31 5.48
N SER A 148 -36.42 -57.99 6.44
CA SER A 148 -35.41 -59.06 6.32
C SER A 148 -33.91 -58.77 6.36
N SER A 149 -33.30 -59.71 7.11
CA SER A 149 -31.96 -60.29 7.01
C SER A 149 -30.84 -59.55 7.75
N THR A 150 -30.32 -60.02 8.88
CA THR A 150 -29.68 -61.33 9.22
C THR A 150 -28.16 -61.24 9.09
N GLU A 151 -27.48 -61.54 10.21
CA GLU A 151 -26.11 -62.08 10.36
C GLU A 151 -24.91 -61.16 10.09
N GLN A 152 -23.78 -61.20 10.81
CA GLN A 152 -23.29 -61.94 11.99
C GLN A 152 -22.35 -61.01 12.78
#